data_AF-A0A378SMX7-F1
#
_entry.id   AF-A0A378SMX7-F1
#
_cell.length_a   1.000
_cell.length_b   1.000
_cell.length_c   1.000
_cell.angle_alpha   90.00
_cell.angle_beta   90.00
_cell.angle_gamma   90.00
#
_symmetry.space_group_name_H-M   'P 1'
#
loop_
_entity.id
_entity.type
_entity.pdbx_description
1 polymer ?
#
loop_
_entity_poly.entity_id
_entity_poly.type
_entity_poly.pdbx_seq_one_letter_code
_entity_poly.pdbx_strand_id
1 'polypeptide(L)'
;MNEPALLRVERVCAELATSGQPITFTTVAEHAQISRATLYRDHQLRAIVDEHRTRQTDARTLTGLATEVAHLRTAVEALAAGVKRHEEQIRKLTKPPRR
;
A
#
# COMPACT_ATOMS: atom_id res chain seq x y z
N MET A 1 -16.59 10.62 18.25
CA MET A 1 -15.74 11.62 17.57
C MET A 1 -15.83 11.37 16.07
N ASN A 2 -16.27 12.33 15.28
CA ASN A 2 -16.33 12.20 13.82
C ASN A 2 -14.90 12.12 13.26
N GLU A 3 -14.51 10.96 12.74
CA GLU A 3 -13.33 10.85 11.88
C GLU A 3 -13.48 11.83 10.70
N PRO A 4 -12.47 12.66 10.39
CA PRO A 4 -12.56 13.59 9.27
C PRO A 4 -12.80 12.79 7.98
N ALA A 5 -13.71 13.29 7.14
CA ALA A 5 -14.14 12.63 5.91
C ALA A 5 -12.95 12.20 5.02
N LEU A 6 -11.88 12.99 5.04
CA LEU A 6 -10.61 12.72 4.37
C LEU A 6 -9.99 11.38 4.78
N LEU A 7 -9.74 11.17 6.08
CA LEU A 7 -9.12 9.95 6.60
C LEU A 7 -9.98 8.71 6.33
N ARG A 8 -11.31 8.87 6.43
CA ARG A 8 -12.23 7.78 6.12
C ARG A 8 -12.20 7.39 4.64
N VAL A 9 -12.19 8.37 3.74
CA VAL A 9 -12.09 8.14 2.29
C VAL A 9 -10.75 7.49 1.94
N GLU A 10 -9.66 7.96 2.52
CA GLU A 10 -8.32 7.37 2.35
C GLU A 10 -8.29 5.91 2.80
N ARG A 11 -8.82 5.61 4.00
CA ARG A 11 -8.91 4.24 4.53
C ARG A 11 -9.73 3.34 3.61
N VAL A 12 -10.90 3.79 3.18
CA VAL A 12 -11.76 3.02 2.27
C VAL A 12 -11.07 2.77 0.93
N CYS A 13 -10.34 3.75 0.38
CA CYS A 13 -9.59 3.55 -0.86
C CYS A 13 -8.49 2.48 -0.69
N ALA A 14 -7.81 2.44 0.46
CA ALA A 14 -6.82 1.41 0.77
C ALA A 14 -7.46 0.02 0.96
N GLU A 15 -8.61 -0.07 1.62
CA GLU A 15 -9.37 -1.31 1.78
C GLU A 15 -9.86 -1.87 0.43
N LEU A 16 -10.38 -1.00 -0.45
CA LEU A 16 -10.80 -1.37 -1.81
C LEU A 16 -9.61 -1.84 -2.66
N ALA A 17 -8.44 -1.17 -2.53
CA ALA A 17 -7.22 -1.60 -3.21
C ALA A 17 -6.79 -3.00 -2.75
N THR A 18 -6.76 -3.23 -1.43
CA THR A 18 -6.33 -4.49 -0.82
C THR A 18 -7.26 -5.66 -1.18
N SER A 19 -8.57 -5.40 -1.24
CA SER A 19 -9.59 -6.38 -1.63
C SER A 19 -9.71 -6.57 -3.15
N GLY A 20 -8.96 -5.81 -3.95
CA GLY A 20 -9.04 -5.84 -5.41
C GLY A 20 -10.34 -5.26 -5.98
N GLN A 21 -11.18 -4.64 -5.15
CA GLN A 21 -12.43 -4.04 -5.58
C GLN A 21 -12.19 -2.74 -6.38
N PRO A 22 -13.02 -2.44 -7.39
CA PRO A 22 -12.86 -1.23 -8.19
C PRO A 22 -12.97 0.05 -7.33
N ILE A 23 -11.97 0.92 -7.46
CA ILE A 23 -11.96 2.24 -6.82
C ILE A 23 -12.69 3.22 -7.72
N THR A 24 -13.95 3.49 -7.38
CA THR A 24 -14.83 4.44 -8.09
C THR A 24 -15.48 5.39 -7.10
N PHE A 25 -15.91 6.56 -7.55
CA PHE A 25 -16.65 7.51 -6.70
C PHE A 25 -17.92 6.90 -6.09
N THR A 26 -18.56 5.95 -6.78
CA THR A 26 -19.75 5.26 -6.26
C THR A 26 -19.37 4.29 -5.14
N THR A 27 -18.41 3.40 -5.38
CA THR A 27 -17.96 2.43 -4.36
C THR A 27 -17.35 3.12 -3.14
N VAL A 28 -16.56 4.18 -3.35
CA VAL A 28 -15.99 4.95 -2.24
C VAL A 28 -17.09 5.68 -1.45
N ALA A 29 -18.08 6.28 -2.11
CA ALA A 29 -19.21 6.95 -1.44
C ALA A 29 -20.00 5.98 -0.54
N GLU A 30 -20.29 4.79 -1.07
CA GLU A 30 -21.02 3.74 -0.36
C GLU A 30 -20.23 3.24 0.86
N HIS A 31 -18.94 2.93 0.69
CA HIS A 31 -18.13 2.39 1.78
C HIS A 31 -17.72 3.45 2.82
N ALA A 32 -17.48 4.70 2.39
CA ALA A 32 -17.14 5.80 3.30
C ALA A 32 -18.38 6.45 3.95
N GLN A 33 -19.58 6.07 3.53
CA GLN A 33 -20.85 6.65 4.00
C GLN A 33 -20.90 8.17 3.80
N ILE A 34 -20.49 8.61 2.61
CA ILE A 34 -20.46 10.03 2.19
C ILE A 34 -21.20 10.16 0.87
N SER A 35 -21.95 11.26 0.68
CA SER A 35 -22.64 11.47 -0.59
C SER A 35 -21.65 11.64 -1.75
N ARG A 36 -21.97 11.08 -2.91
CA ARG A 36 -21.18 11.30 -4.14
C ARG A 36 -21.04 12.80 -4.46
N ALA A 37 -22.07 13.59 -4.20
CA ALA A 37 -22.03 15.04 -4.39
C ALA A 37 -20.96 15.71 -3.53
N THR A 38 -20.77 15.26 -2.29
CA THR A 38 -19.70 15.73 -1.40
C THR A 38 -18.33 15.36 -1.95
N LEU A 39 -18.13 14.11 -2.39
CA LEU A 39 -16.87 13.68 -3.00
C LEU A 39 -16.51 14.49 -4.26
N TYR A 40 -17.50 14.85 -5.08
CA TYR A 40 -17.26 15.63 -6.29
C TYR A 40 -17.02 17.12 -6.03
N ARG A 41 -17.63 17.69 -4.98
CA ARG A 41 -17.52 19.12 -4.64
C ARG A 41 -16.26 19.44 -3.85
N ASP A 42 -15.79 18.52 -3.02
CA ASP A 42 -14.55 18.70 -2.26
C ASP A 42 -13.35 18.26 -3.11
N HIS A 43 -12.50 19.24 -3.46
CA HIS A 43 -11.31 19.00 -4.28
C HIS A 43 -10.31 18.03 -3.64
N GLN A 44 -10.18 18.02 -2.31
CA GLN A 44 -9.25 17.13 -1.63
C GLN A 44 -9.77 15.70 -1.65
N LEU A 45 -11.07 15.49 -1.35
CA LEU A 45 -11.68 14.16 -1.43
C LEU A 45 -11.63 13.61 -2.86
N ARG A 46 -11.89 14.47 -3.85
CA ARG A 46 -11.80 14.10 -5.26
C ARG A 46 -10.39 13.66 -5.65
N ALA A 47 -9.37 14.42 -5.25
CA ALA A 47 -7.98 14.13 -5.56
C ALA A 47 -7.54 12.76 -5.02
N ILE A 48 -7.91 12.42 -3.78
CA ILE A 48 -7.58 11.12 -3.18
C ILE A 48 -8.20 9.98 -3.98
N VAL A 49 -9.49 10.07 -4.30
CA VAL A 49 -10.17 9.01 -5.07
C VAL A 49 -9.56 8.84 -6.47
N ASP A 50 -9.26 9.96 -7.15
CA ASP A 50 -8.66 9.94 -8.48
C ASP A 50 -7.24 9.35 -8.47
N GLU A 51 -6.43 9.69 -7.46
CA GLU A 51 -5.09 9.14 -7.29
C GLU A 51 -5.11 7.63 -7.07
N HIS A 52 -5.93 7.15 -6.13
CA HIS A 52 -6.07 5.72 -5.85
C HIS A 52 -6.61 4.94 -7.04
N ARG A 53 -7.57 5.53 -7.78
CA ARG A 53 -8.10 4.93 -9.02
C ARG A 53 -7.04 4.82 -10.11
N THR A 54 -6.21 5.85 -10.27
CA THR A 54 -5.11 5.86 -11.24
C THR A 54 -4.08 4.78 -10.88
N ARG A 55 -3.63 4.75 -9.61
CA ARG A 55 -2.71 3.73 -9.10
C ARG A 55 -3.26 2.31 -9.29
N GLN A 56 -4.56 2.08 -9.03
CA GLN A 56 -5.17 0.77 -9.26
C GLN A 56 -5.21 0.41 -10.76
N THR A 57 -5.47 1.37 -11.62
CA THR A 57 -5.46 1.15 -13.07
C THR A 57 -4.06 0.77 -13.54
N ASP A 58 -3.04 1.50 -13.08
CA ASP A 58 -1.65 1.23 -13.38
C ASP A 58 -1.22 -0.15 -12.86
N ALA A 59 -1.57 -0.48 -11.61
CA ALA A 59 -1.30 -1.78 -10.99
C ALA A 59 -2.00 -2.95 -11.71
N ARG A 60 -3.13 -2.70 -12.40
CA ARG A 60 -3.80 -3.71 -13.23
C ARG A 60 -3.18 -3.88 -14.62
N THR A 61 -2.26 -3.00 -15.03
CA THR A 61 -1.51 -3.20 -16.27
C THR A 61 -0.42 -4.25 -16.09
N LEU A 62 -0.09 -4.99 -17.15
CA LEU A 62 1.03 -5.96 -17.11
C LEU A 62 2.35 -5.28 -16.70
N THR A 63 2.56 -4.03 -17.11
CA THR A 63 3.74 -3.23 -16.73
C THR A 63 3.74 -2.87 -15.25
N GLY A 64 2.58 -2.49 -14.69
CA GLY A 64 2.44 -2.22 -13.26
C GLY A 64 2.71 -3.46 -12.41
N LEU A 65 2.10 -4.60 -12.79
CA LEU A 65 2.36 -5.88 -12.12
C LEU A 65 3.84 -6.28 -12.22
N ALA A 66 4.48 -6.12 -13.38
CA ALA A 66 5.90 -6.40 -13.54
C ALA A 66 6.77 -5.52 -12.64
N THR A 67 6.41 -4.24 -12.46
CA THR A 67 7.10 -3.29 -11.59
C THR A 67 6.96 -3.67 -10.11
N GLU A 68 5.76 -4.02 -9.67
CA GLU A 68 5.52 -4.48 -8.29
C GLU A 68 6.28 -5.77 -7.98
N VAL A 69 6.27 -6.74 -8.90
CA VAL A 69 7.05 -7.98 -8.76
C VAL A 69 8.55 -7.68 -8.67
N ALA A 70 9.06 -6.73 -9.46
CA ALA A 70 10.46 -6.31 -9.38
C ALA A 70 10.79 -5.70 -8.02
N HIS A 71 9.95 -4.80 -7.51
CA HIS A 71 10.12 -4.21 -6.19
C HIS A 71 10.09 -5.25 -5.05
N LEU A 72 9.14 -6.19 -5.09
CA LEU A 72 9.06 -7.26 -4.11
C LEU A 72 10.30 -8.15 -4.13
N ARG A 73 10.83 -8.48 -5.31
CA ARG A 73 12.09 -9.24 -5.44
C ARG A 73 13.25 -8.50 -4.78
N THR A 74 13.40 -7.20 -5.06
CA THR A 74 14.44 -6.37 -4.43
C THR A 74 14.31 -6.33 -2.91
N ALA A 75 13.09 -6.16 -2.39
CA ALA A 75 12.85 -6.16 -0.94
C ALA A 75 13.21 -7.50 -0.28
N VAL A 76 12.85 -8.63 -0.92
CA VAL A 76 13.19 -9.98 -0.45
C VAL A 76 14.70 -10.21 -0.46
N GLU A 77 15.40 -9.77 -1.51
CA GLU A 77 16.86 -9.87 -1.60
C GLU A 77 17.55 -9.06 -0.50
N ALA A 78 17.08 -7.85 -0.22
CA ALA A 78 17.60 -7.01 0.86
C ALA A 78 17.40 -7.68 2.23
N LEU A 79 16.24 -8.27 2.47
CA LEU A 79 15.96 -9.05 3.68
C LEU A 79 16.89 -10.25 3.81
N ALA A 80 17.09 -11.02 2.73
CA ALA A 80 17.99 -12.16 2.73
C ALA A 80 19.44 -11.77 3.03
N ALA A 81 19.91 -10.64 2.49
CA ALA A 81 21.23 -10.08 2.81
C ALA A 81 21.34 -9.67 4.28
N GLY A 82 20.29 -9.05 4.84
CA GLY A 82 20.21 -8.70 6.24
C GLY A 82 20.30 -9.92 7.16
N VAL A 83 19.53 -10.97 6.87
CA VAL A 83 19.54 -12.24 7.64
C VAL A 83 20.93 -12.87 7.64
N LYS A 84 21.58 -13.00 6.47
CA LYS A 84 22.94 -13.55 6.39
C LYS A 84 23.94 -12.76 7.24
N ARG A 85 23.85 -11.42 7.23
CA ARG A 85 24.71 -10.57 8.04
C ARG A 85 24.50 -10.79 9.54
N HIS A 86 23.25 -10.90 9.97
CA HIS A 86 22.92 -11.18 11.37
C HIS A 86 23.43 -12.57 11.80
N GLU A 87 23.26 -13.59 10.96
CA GLU A 87 23.79 -14.93 11.24
C GLU A 87 25.32 -14.93 11.37
N GLU A 88 26.03 -14.20 10.52
CA GLU A 88 27.48 -14.04 10.61
C GLU A 88 27.92 -13.31 11.88
N GLN A 89 27.19 -12.28 12.30
CA GLN A 89 27.45 -11.57 13.55
C GLN A 89 27.24 -12.50 14.76
N ILE A 90 26.15 -13.25 14.80
CA ILE A 90 25.87 -14.23 15.85
C ILE A 90 26.99 -15.27 15.89
N ARG A 91 27.42 -15.80 14.74
CA ARG A 91 28.50 -16.78 14.65
C ARG A 91 29.82 -16.23 15.19
N LYS A 92 30.14 -14.95 14.95
CA LYS A 92 31.35 -14.32 15.51
C LYS A 92 31.28 -14.15 17.02
N LEU A 93 30.10 -13.80 17.56
CA LEU A 93 29.89 -13.60 19.00
C LEU A 93 29.84 -14.92 19.78
N THR A 94 29.32 -15.99 19.17
CA THR A 94 29.17 -17.31 19.81
C THR A 94 30.39 -18.22 19.65
N LYS A 95 31.38 -17.84 18.84
CA LYS A 95 32.61 -18.63 18.68
C LYS A 95 33.45 -18.50 19.96
N PRO A 96 33.71 -19.59 20.70
CA PRO A 96 34.55 -19.52 21.90
C PRO A 96 35.98 -19.10 21.51
N PRO A 97 36.67 -18.32 22.35
CA PRO A 97 38.06 -17.98 22.11
C PRO A 97 38.87 -19.28 22.03
N ARG A 98 39.60 -19.46 20.93
CA ARG A 98 40.56 -20.56 20.79
C ARG A 98 41.63 -20.39 21.88
N ARG A 99 41.60 -21.24 22.91
CA ARG A 99 42.72 -21.48 23.82
C ARG A 99 43.64 -22.52 23.21
#